data_AF-A0A838S2J1-F1
#
_entry.id   AF-A0A838S2J1-F1
#
_cell.length_a   1.000
_cell.length_b   1.000
_cell.length_c   1.000
_cell.angle_alpha   90.00
_cell.angle_beta   90.00
_cell.angle_gamma   90.00
#
_symmetry.space_group_name_H-M   'P 1'
#
loop_
_entity.id
_entity.type
_entity.pdbx_description
1 polymer ?
#
loop_
_entity_poly.entity_id
_entity_poly.type
_entity_poly.pdbx_seq_one_letter_code
_entity_poly.pdbx_strand_id
1 'polypeptide(L)' 'MDREIRVSDAEREDVVGRLRRAVSEGRLSVTEFDERAAAAYQAKTRGELEPLTLDLPRNLW' A
#
# COMPACT_ATOMS: atom_id res chain seq x y z
N MET A 1 12.81 -9.75 9.88
CA MET A 1 12.19 -11.08 10.08
C MET A 1 10.67 -11.01 9.96
N ASP A 2 10.08 -9.81 9.98
CA ASP A 2 8.63 -9.60 9.99
C ASP A 2 7.91 -9.76 8.65
N ARG A 3 8.64 -9.98 7.55
CA ARG A 3 8.05 -10.08 6.20
C ARG A 3 7.04 -11.21 6.07
N GLU A 4 7.25 -12.34 6.75
CA GLU A 4 6.34 -13.51 6.69
C GLU A 4 5.18 -13.42 7.69
N ILE A 5 5.15 -12.40 8.54
CA ILE A 5 4.04 -12.19 9.49
C ILE A 5 2.78 -11.86 8.72
N ARG A 6 1.67 -12.48 9.13
CA ARG A 6 0.37 -12.23 8.50
C ARG A 6 -0.07 -10.79 8.72
N VAL A 7 -0.57 -10.19 7.65
CA VAL A 7 -1.08 -8.83 7.66
C VAL A 7 -2.54 -8.79 8.09
N SER A 8 -2.84 -7.88 9.02
CA SER A 8 -4.19 -7.54 9.49
C SER A 8 -4.93 -6.66 8.49
N ASP A 9 -6.26 -6.56 8.63
CA ASP A 9 -7.04 -5.62 7.82
C ASP A 9 -6.61 -4.17 8.05
N ALA A 10 -6.27 -3.80 9.28
CA ALA A 10 -5.80 -2.46 9.61
C ALA A 10 -4.51 -2.09 8.87
N GLU A 11 -3.58 -3.03 8.71
CA GLU A 11 -2.35 -2.82 7.96
C GLU A 11 -2.62 -2.72 6.45
N ARG A 12 -3.57 -3.49 5.91
CA ARG A 12 -4.02 -3.35 4.52
C ARG A 12 -4.63 -1.97 4.27
N GLU A 13 -5.53 -1.55 5.15
CA GLU A 13 -6.21 -0.24 5.07
C GLU A 13 -5.23 0.94 5.21
N ASP A 14 -4.22 0.83 6.08
CA ASP A 14 -3.17 1.85 6.18
C ASP A 14 -2.42 2.05 4.85
N VAL A 15 -2.04 0.93 4.19
CA VAL A 15 -1.41 0.99 2.87
C VAL A 15 -2.35 1.60 1.83
N VAL A 16 -3.61 1.20 1.77
CA VAL A 16 -4.60 1.78 0.85
C VAL A 16 -4.79 3.28 1.10
N GLY A 17 -4.82 3.71 2.37
CA GLY A 17 -4.87 5.12 2.74
C GLY A 17 -3.65 5.93 2.26
N ARG A 18 -2.46 5.33 2.25
CA ARG A 18 -1.25 5.94 1.67
C ARG A 18 -1.35 6.06 0.15
N LEU A 19 -1.77 4.99 -0.52
CA LEU A 19 -1.97 4.97 -1.97
C LEU A 19 -2.99 6.04 -2.40
N ARG A 20 -4.10 6.18 -1.66
CA ARG A 20 -5.14 7.19 -1.94
C ARG A 20 -4.63 8.62 -1.82
N ARG A 21 -3.75 8.89 -0.85
CA ARG A 21 -3.08 10.19 -0.73
C ARG A 21 -2.13 10.44 -1.90
N ALA A 22 -1.36 9.44 -2.31
CA ALA A 22 -0.47 9.56 -3.47
C ALA A 22 -1.22 9.88 -4.78
N VAL A 23 -2.43 9.33 -4.98
CA VAL A 23 -3.32 9.75 -6.10
C VAL A 23 -3.73 11.20 -5.96
N SER A 24 -4.13 11.61 -4.77
CA SER A 24 -4.60 12.97 -4.50
C SER A 24 -3.48 14.02 -4.72
N GLU A 25 -2.23 13.62 -4.52
CA GLU A 25 -1.03 14.43 -4.82
C GLU A 25 -0.54 14.31 -6.27
N GLY A 26 -1.19 13.49 -7.12
CA GLY A 26 -0.80 13.29 -8.52
C GLY A 26 0.45 12.45 -8.72
N ARG A 27 0.89 11.68 -7.70
CA ARG A 27 2.05 10.78 -7.77
C ARG A 27 1.71 9.39 -8.32
N LEU A 28 0.45 9.00 -8.17
CA LEU A 28 -0.12 7.82 -8.81
C LEU A 28 -1.27 8.25 -9.71
N SER A 29 -1.38 7.61 -10.86
CA SER A 29 -2.64 7.60 -11.61
C SER A 29 -3.71 6.80 -10.86
N VAL A 30 -4.98 7.00 -11.24
CA VAL A 30 -6.10 6.21 -10.71
C VAL A 30 -5.92 4.71 -11.03
N THR A 31 -5.42 4.39 -12.22
CA THR A 31 -5.16 3.00 -12.62
C THR A 31 -4.09 2.34 -11.75
N GLU A 32 -2.96 3.02 -11.50
CA GLU A 32 -1.93 2.49 -10.60
C GLU A 32 -2.46 2.30 -9.17
N PHE A 33 -3.34 3.19 -8.72
CA PHE A 33 -3.99 3.04 -7.43
C PHE A 33 -4.89 1.80 -7.37
N ASP A 34 -5.74 1.58 -8.36
CA ASP A 34 -6.64 0.43 -8.39
C ASP A 34 -5.85 -0.89 -8.36
N GLU A 35 -4.79 -0.99 -9.16
CA GLU A 35 -3.90 -2.16 -9.19
C GLU A 35 -3.22 -2.42 -7.84
N ARG A 36 -2.63 -1.36 -7.25
CA ARG A 36 -1.91 -1.48 -5.97
C ARG A 36 -2.86 -1.70 -4.79
N ALA A 37 -4.05 -1.10 -4.81
CA ALA A 37 -5.07 -1.32 -3.78
C ALA A 37 -5.60 -2.76 -3.83
N ALA A 38 -5.85 -3.29 -5.03
CA ALA A 38 -6.21 -4.71 -5.18
C ALA A 38 -5.10 -5.63 -4.64
N ALA A 39 -3.84 -5.34 -4.93
CA ALA A 39 -2.71 -6.09 -4.38
C ALA A 39 -2.62 -6.00 -2.84
N ALA A 40 -2.86 -4.82 -2.27
CA ALA A 40 -2.90 -4.63 -0.82
C ALA A 40 -4.00 -5.48 -0.16
N TYR A 41 -5.20 -5.53 -0.77
CA TYR A 41 -6.30 -6.35 -0.28
C TYR A 41 -6.05 -7.86 -0.39
N GLN A 42 -5.23 -8.29 -1.35
CA GLN A 42 -4.84 -9.70 -1.51
C GLN A 42 -3.63 -10.11 -0.65
N ALA A 43 -2.85 -9.14 -0.15
CA ALA A 43 -1.68 -9.41 0.65
C ALA A 43 -2.02 -10.24 1.89
N LYS A 44 -1.24 -11.31 2.11
CA LYS A 44 -1.34 -12.20 3.25
C LYS A 44 -0.28 -11.91 4.29
N THR A 45 0.81 -11.27 3.90
CA THR A 45 2.00 -11.03 4.69
C THR A 45 2.47 -9.57 4.59
N ARG A 46 3.19 -9.10 5.61
CA ARG A 46 3.75 -7.74 5.61
C ARG A 46 4.73 -7.49 4.46
N GLY A 47 5.47 -8.52 4.02
CA GLY A 47 6.41 -8.42 2.91
C GLY A 47 5.75 -8.17 1.56
N GLU A 48 4.48 -8.55 1.40
CA GLU A 48 3.70 -8.25 0.18
C GLU A 48 3.19 -6.80 0.16
N LEU A 49 2.98 -6.18 1.32
CA LEU A 49 2.57 -4.77 1.42
C LEU A 49 3.72 -3.78 1.16
N GLU A 50 4.92 -4.10 1.64
CA GLU A 50 6.10 -3.24 1.54
C GLU A 50 6.34 -2.67 0.12
N PRO A 51 6.41 -3.47 -0.96
CA PRO A 51 6.70 -2.97 -2.30
C PRO A 51 5.66 -2.01 -2.87
N LEU A 52 4.41 -2.04 -2.37
CA LEU A 52 3.32 -1.24 -2.93
C LEU A 52 3.51 0.28 -2.72
N THR A 53 4.37 0.66 -1.77
CA THR A 53 4.62 2.06 -1.38
C THR A 53 6.10 2.46 -1.41
N LEU A 54 7.01 1.59 -1.89
CA LEU A 54 8.46 1.83 -1.84
C LEU A 54 8.91 3.07 -2.63
N ASP A 55 8.22 3.37 -3.73
CA ASP A 55 8.46 4.51 -4.62
C ASP A 55 7.72 5.78 -4.17
N LEU A 56 6.96 5.71 -3.08
CA LEU A 56 6.18 6.84 -2.57
C LEU A 56 6.87 7.55 -1.39
N PRO A 57 6.63 8.86 -1.21
CA PRO A 57 7.21 9.60 -0.10
C PRO A 57 6.76 9.07 1.26
N ARG A 58 7.73 8.93 2.18
CA ARG A 58 7.49 8.48 3.56
C ARG A 58 6.85 9.54 4.45
N ASN A 59 6.79 10.79 4.01
CA ASN A 59 6.16 11.89 4.76
C ASN A 59 4.66 12.01 4.49
N LEU A 60 4.08 11.11 3.70
CA LEU A 60 2.64 10.94 3.59
C LEU A 60 2.03 10.38 4.89
N TRP A 61 2.69 10.47 6.05
CA TRP A 61 2.37 9.73 7.27
C TRP A 61 2.31 10.68 8.47
#